data_AF-A0A353DLI3-F1
#
_entry.id   AF-A0A353DLI3-F1
#
_cell.length_a   1.000
_cell.length_b   1.000
_cell.length_c   1.000
_cell.angle_alpha   90.00
_cell.angle_beta   90.00
_cell.angle_gamma   90.00
#
_symmetry.space_group_name_H-M   'P 1'
#
loop_
_entity.id
_entity.type
_entity.pdbx_description
1 polymer ?
#
loop_
_entity_poly.entity_id
_entity_poly.type
_entity_poly.pdbx_seq_one_letter_code
_entity_poly.pdbx_strand_id
1 'polypeptide(L)'
;MEKRKGDQNLGKLNKPGKKTAKRREWRGFKDTMYDFSRWLHNLLVMSKFIMKPTTIKAMFTYRWFGNYLAAFDYIDRHVEGVRGEQLRIAHIEYDSIVEHLTQTMDTLFKCDKRIGNKHGKYDELNKKLVIMDENGMMVIATGFPNLKFLSKEVPAIYTGSTIAQDGVLHYIETAEEFQIPGDVCPMPCAELGCAIDEDYPICGVCAVHCNTTCDGSLMGNQIEDRHDDLPSFTMAAPMRHQQKSVLAYSRDQIVEAIHFIEKHTGEKWDWDAFARNMKTYNAQNALFQEWMEMNKTDYPQVVNNNVMLYRDAEYMVISGRDPSFLKFDQEITDLAKKGYKEKRLPCKEVRHRALVWGVHAQYYTAFNQWLSNCWGIVCLCDMLSFTLTKPINYEDHEQALLDLGEYNMNMIMRNHSNGGYEVGVEQLWQYCEEYHADMVIMYEHIGCKSMAGYHGLLEEEGRKRGIHIVWVYHALMNPTKATRKDMREDVNRYMKTVLREEPLDPSLV
;
A
#
# COMPACT_ATOMS: atom_id res chain seq x y z
N MET A 1 10.43 14.48 30.90
CA MET A 1 9.26 13.70 30.44
C MET A 1 9.04 12.51 31.35
N GLU A 2 7.81 12.30 31.82
CA GLU A 2 7.46 11.06 32.51
C GLU A 2 7.56 9.87 31.56
N LYS A 3 8.14 8.78 32.06
CA LYS A 3 8.30 7.53 31.31
C LYS A 3 6.93 6.88 31.16
N ARG A 4 6.48 6.60 29.92
CA ARG A 4 5.19 5.92 29.73
C ARG A 4 5.27 4.53 30.36
N LYS A 5 4.15 4.03 30.87
CA LYS A 5 4.11 2.72 31.54
C LYS A 5 4.54 1.63 30.55
N GLY A 6 5.61 0.92 30.87
CA GLY A 6 6.18 -0.13 30.01
C GLY A 6 7.21 0.36 28.99
N ASP A 7 7.61 1.63 29.00
CA ASP A 7 8.71 2.11 28.15
C ASP A 7 10.00 1.33 28.45
N GLN A 8 10.61 0.83 27.38
CA GLN A 8 11.85 0.06 27.39
C GLN A 8 12.66 0.43 26.14
N ASN A 9 13.95 0.14 26.16
CA ASN A 9 14.80 0.31 24.98
C ASN A 9 14.38 -0.72 23.92
N LEU A 10 13.79 -0.26 22.83
CA LEU A 10 13.18 -1.08 21.78
C LEU A 10 14.24 -1.91 21.05
N GLY A 11 15.45 -1.36 20.87
CA GLY A 11 16.58 -2.09 20.29
C GLY A 11 16.98 -3.35 21.06
N LYS A 12 16.61 -3.47 22.35
CA LYS A 12 16.86 -4.69 23.15
C LYS A 12 15.88 -5.83 22.87
N LEU A 13 14.78 -5.58 22.15
CA LEU A 13 13.83 -6.61 21.74
C LEU A 13 14.48 -7.59 20.75
N ASN A 14 15.34 -7.10 19.86
CA ASN A 14 16.02 -7.90 18.86
C ASN A 14 17.38 -8.39 19.36
N LYS A 15 17.88 -9.53 18.84
CA LYS A 15 19.30 -9.89 19.01
C LYS A 15 20.11 -9.02 18.04
N PRO A 16 21.35 -8.62 18.39
CA PRO A 16 22.22 -7.95 17.42
C PRO A 16 22.27 -8.74 16.11
N GLY A 17 22.02 -8.05 14.99
CA GLY A 17 21.99 -8.66 13.65
C GLY A 17 20.84 -9.62 13.37
N LYS A 18 19.82 -9.72 14.22
CA LYS A 18 18.62 -10.55 13.96
C LYS A 18 17.41 -9.68 13.63
N LYS A 19 16.62 -10.13 12.64
CA LYS A 19 15.43 -9.45 12.13
C LYS A 19 14.19 -9.59 13.04
N THR A 20 14.14 -10.65 13.85
CA THR A 20 12.96 -11.04 14.66
C THR A 20 13.20 -10.77 16.15
N ALA A 21 12.16 -10.30 16.83
CA ALA A 21 12.19 -10.03 18.26
C ALA A 21 12.37 -11.31 19.08
N LYS A 22 13.15 -11.24 20.16
CA LYS A 22 13.34 -12.34 21.13
C LYS A 22 12.11 -12.60 21.99
N ARG A 23 11.27 -11.57 22.14
CA ARG A 23 10.04 -11.56 22.95
C ARG A 23 9.15 -10.41 22.49
N ARG A 24 7.84 -10.52 22.72
CA ARG A 24 6.90 -9.42 22.50
C ARG A 24 7.22 -8.23 23.42
N GLU A 25 6.89 -7.04 22.95
CA GLU A 25 7.06 -5.81 23.69
C GLU A 25 6.13 -5.76 24.91
N TRP A 26 6.63 -5.31 26.06
CA TRP A 26 5.80 -5.07 27.24
C TRP A 26 5.25 -3.64 27.18
N ARG A 27 3.93 -3.52 27.03
CA ARG A 27 3.22 -2.25 26.83
C ARG A 27 2.46 -1.77 28.07
N GLY A 28 2.71 -2.40 29.21
CA GLY A 28 1.81 -2.38 30.37
C GLY A 28 0.62 -3.31 30.18
N PHE A 29 -0.03 -3.71 31.28
CA PHE A 29 -0.99 -4.82 31.27
C PHE A 29 -2.12 -4.67 30.23
N LYS A 30 -2.80 -3.53 30.18
CA LYS A 30 -3.95 -3.32 29.27
C LYS A 30 -3.57 -3.47 27.79
N ASP A 31 -2.49 -2.82 27.37
CA ASP A 31 -2.06 -2.83 25.98
C ASP A 31 -1.36 -4.13 25.58
N THR A 32 -0.59 -4.74 26.48
CA THR A 32 0.00 -6.06 26.22
C THR A 32 -1.08 -7.13 26.05
N MET A 33 -2.12 -7.14 26.90
CA MET A 33 -3.20 -8.12 26.81
C MET A 33 -4.04 -7.92 25.55
N TYR A 34 -4.32 -6.66 25.19
CA TYR A 34 -5.01 -6.36 23.94
C TYR A 34 -4.20 -6.83 22.72
N ASP A 35 -2.93 -6.44 22.64
CA ASP A 35 -2.01 -6.85 21.56
C ASP A 35 -1.91 -8.38 21.43
N PHE A 36 -1.82 -9.09 22.56
CA PHE A 36 -1.81 -10.55 22.56
C PHE A 36 -3.13 -11.15 22.08
N SER A 37 -4.27 -10.54 22.43
CA SER A 37 -5.58 -11.01 21.95
C SER A 37 -5.74 -10.86 20.43
N ARG A 38 -5.20 -9.78 19.84
CA ARG A 38 -5.19 -9.57 18.39
C ARG A 38 -4.24 -10.53 17.68
N TRP A 39 -3.07 -10.80 18.27
CA TRP A 39 -2.19 -11.85 17.78
C TRP A 39 -2.88 -13.23 17.73
N LEU A 40 -3.63 -13.61 18.78
CA LEU A 40 -4.41 -14.85 18.79
C LEU A 40 -5.52 -14.85 17.74
N HIS A 41 -6.17 -13.71 17.51
CA HIS A 41 -7.17 -13.54 16.46
C HIS A 41 -6.57 -13.82 15.07
N ASN A 42 -5.45 -13.18 14.73
CA ASN A 42 -4.77 -13.41 13.46
C ASN A 42 -4.27 -14.84 13.31
N LEU A 43 -3.80 -15.46 14.40
CA LEU A 43 -3.44 -16.88 14.39
C LEU A 43 -4.63 -17.77 14.05
N LEU A 44 -5.81 -17.46 14.58
CA LEU A 44 -7.02 -18.21 14.28
C LEU A 44 -7.47 -18.00 12.83
N VAL A 45 -7.42 -16.77 12.31
CA VAL A 45 -7.74 -16.45 10.91
C VAL A 45 -6.81 -17.22 9.96
N MET A 46 -5.50 -17.11 10.15
CA MET A 46 -4.51 -17.78 9.30
C MET A 46 -4.57 -19.31 9.45
N SER A 47 -4.80 -19.84 10.66
CA SER A 47 -4.94 -21.29 10.86
C SER A 47 -6.14 -21.84 10.10
N LYS A 48 -7.29 -21.17 10.16
CA LYS A 48 -8.49 -21.54 9.38
C LYS A 48 -8.23 -21.50 7.88
N PHE A 49 -7.45 -20.54 7.41
CA PHE A 49 -7.09 -20.41 6.01
C PHE A 49 -6.15 -21.54 5.55
N ILE A 50 -5.09 -21.84 6.32
CA ILE A 50 -4.09 -22.87 6.01
C ILE A 50 -4.69 -24.27 6.04
N MET A 51 -5.64 -24.55 6.92
CA MET A 51 -6.29 -25.86 7.03
C MET A 51 -7.13 -26.26 5.80
N LYS A 52 -7.39 -25.33 4.86
CA LYS A 52 -8.14 -25.65 3.64
C LYS A 52 -7.28 -26.52 2.70
N PRO A 53 -7.83 -27.59 2.10
CA PRO A 53 -7.06 -28.48 1.21
C PRO A 53 -6.41 -27.78 0.01
N THR A 54 -7.07 -26.75 -0.54
CA THR A 54 -6.52 -25.93 -1.64
C THR A 54 -5.31 -25.12 -1.19
N THR A 55 -5.37 -24.51 -0.02
CA THR A 55 -4.26 -23.77 0.57
C THR A 55 -3.08 -24.67 0.91
N ILE A 56 -3.33 -25.90 1.39
CA ILE A 56 -2.25 -26.88 1.62
C ILE A 56 -1.53 -27.20 0.31
N LYS A 57 -2.26 -27.42 -0.79
CA LYS A 57 -1.63 -27.61 -2.10
C LYS A 57 -0.85 -26.38 -2.54
N ALA A 58 -1.40 -25.19 -2.31
CA ALA A 58 -0.74 -23.93 -2.63
C ALA A 58 0.62 -23.79 -1.93
N MET A 59 0.76 -24.22 -0.67
CA MET A 59 2.06 -24.22 0.05
C MET A 59 3.16 -25.03 -0.65
N PHE A 60 2.80 -26.07 -1.38
CA PHE A 60 3.75 -26.88 -2.13
C PHE A 60 3.83 -26.52 -3.61
N THR A 61 3.00 -25.58 -4.07
CA THR A 61 2.95 -25.14 -5.47
C THR A 61 3.67 -23.81 -5.64
N TYR A 62 3.39 -22.86 -4.76
CA TYR A 62 3.80 -21.47 -4.89
C TYR A 62 4.96 -21.14 -3.96
N ARG A 63 6.07 -20.67 -4.52
CA ARG A 63 7.23 -20.27 -3.71
C ARG A 63 6.91 -19.04 -2.86
N TRP A 64 6.28 -18.03 -3.46
CA TRP A 64 5.92 -16.77 -2.79
C TRP A 64 5.03 -17.00 -1.56
N PHE A 65 4.25 -18.08 -1.50
CA PHE A 65 3.36 -18.32 -0.37
C PHE A 65 4.14 -18.61 0.93
N GLY A 66 5.40 -19.06 0.83
CA GLY A 66 6.30 -19.19 1.98
C GLY A 66 6.56 -17.87 2.72
N ASN A 67 6.46 -16.73 2.05
CA ASN A 67 6.67 -15.41 2.65
C ASN A 67 5.65 -15.11 3.76
N TYR A 68 4.45 -15.69 3.69
CA TYR A 68 3.35 -15.46 4.64
C TYR A 68 3.62 -16.02 6.04
N LEU A 69 4.65 -16.86 6.20
CA LEU A 69 5.14 -17.25 7.53
C LEU A 69 5.66 -16.06 8.35
N ALA A 70 6.05 -14.96 7.69
CA ALA A 70 6.52 -13.74 8.33
C ALA A 70 5.41 -12.76 8.75
N ALA A 71 4.13 -13.05 8.47
CA ALA A 71 3.02 -12.11 8.67
C ALA A 71 2.92 -11.57 10.12
N PHE A 72 3.17 -12.40 11.13
CA PHE A 72 3.14 -11.95 12.52
C PHE A 72 4.29 -11.00 12.88
N ASP A 73 5.50 -11.31 12.40
CA ASP A 73 6.67 -10.48 12.60
C ASP A 73 6.53 -9.14 11.86
N TYR A 74 5.88 -9.16 10.69
CA TYR A 74 5.47 -7.95 9.98
C TYR A 74 4.56 -7.04 10.84
N ILE A 75 3.47 -7.56 11.42
CA ILE A 75 2.57 -6.75 12.27
C ILE A 75 3.33 -6.25 13.51
N ASP A 76 4.07 -7.13 14.20
CA ASP A 76 4.80 -6.78 15.42
C ASP A 76 5.79 -5.60 15.20
N ARG A 77 6.39 -5.49 14.00
CA ARG A 77 7.28 -4.37 13.62
C ARG A 77 6.53 -3.04 13.44
N HIS A 78 5.30 -3.08 12.94
CA HIS A 78 4.49 -1.88 12.72
C HIS A 78 3.88 -1.33 14.01
N VAL A 79 3.66 -2.18 15.01
CA VAL A 79 3.15 -1.78 16.34
C VAL A 79 4.24 -1.59 17.40
N GLU A 80 5.52 -1.59 17.01
CA GLU A 80 6.64 -1.39 17.94
C GLU A 80 6.59 0.03 18.54
N GLY A 81 6.57 0.14 19.87
CA GLY A 81 6.52 1.43 20.57
C GLY A 81 5.14 2.12 20.59
N VAL A 82 4.15 1.55 19.89
CA VAL A 82 2.77 2.07 19.79
C VAL A 82 1.93 1.64 21.00
N ARG A 83 1.03 2.52 21.49
CA ARG A 83 0.23 2.36 22.72
C ARG A 83 -1.16 2.98 22.58
N GLY A 84 -2.07 2.67 23.51
CA GLY A 84 -3.38 3.36 23.58
C GLY A 84 -4.21 3.17 22.32
N GLU A 85 -4.96 4.20 21.89
CA GLU A 85 -5.82 4.13 20.70
C GLU A 85 -5.02 4.03 19.41
N GLN A 86 -3.78 4.55 19.35
CA GLN A 86 -2.88 4.31 18.22
C GLN A 86 -2.63 2.82 17.99
N LEU A 87 -2.51 2.04 19.07
CA LEU A 87 -2.36 0.58 18.99
C LEU A 87 -3.67 -0.10 18.54
N ARG A 88 -4.83 0.45 18.89
CA ARG A 88 -6.12 -0.10 18.44
C ARG A 88 -6.35 0.18 16.96
N ILE A 89 -6.07 1.42 16.53
CA ILE A 89 -6.13 1.84 15.12
C ILE A 89 -5.26 0.91 14.28
N ALA A 90 -3.99 0.76 14.64
CA ALA A 90 -3.07 -0.13 13.94
C ALA A 90 -3.58 -1.57 13.80
N HIS A 91 -4.15 -2.15 14.86
CA HIS A 91 -4.69 -3.51 14.81
C HIS A 91 -5.97 -3.60 13.97
N ILE A 92 -6.84 -2.58 13.96
CA ILE A 92 -8.00 -2.58 13.04
C ILE A 92 -7.52 -2.58 11.59
N GLU A 93 -6.55 -1.72 11.27
CA GLU A 93 -5.98 -1.59 9.93
C GLU A 93 -5.29 -2.89 9.49
N TYR A 94 -4.25 -3.35 10.19
CA TYR A 94 -3.48 -4.52 9.75
C TYR A 94 -4.25 -5.83 9.80
N ASP A 95 -5.13 -6.02 10.80
CA ASP A 95 -5.88 -7.28 10.92
C ASP A 95 -6.94 -7.38 9.81
N SER A 96 -7.56 -6.26 9.41
CA SER A 96 -8.48 -6.23 8.28
C SER A 96 -7.78 -6.56 6.95
N ILE A 97 -6.54 -6.08 6.77
CA ILE A 97 -5.70 -6.43 5.61
C ILE A 97 -5.40 -7.93 5.60
N VAL A 98 -5.04 -8.53 6.74
CA VAL A 98 -4.81 -9.98 6.85
C VAL A 98 -6.06 -10.77 6.47
N GLU A 99 -7.22 -10.39 7.01
CA GLU A 99 -8.49 -11.05 6.69
C GLU A 99 -8.80 -10.98 5.19
N HIS A 100 -8.71 -9.80 4.58
CA HIS A 100 -8.96 -9.62 3.16
C HIS A 100 -7.97 -10.40 2.26
N LEU A 101 -6.67 -10.38 2.59
CA LEU A 101 -5.65 -11.12 1.83
C LEU A 101 -5.90 -12.63 1.86
N THR A 102 -6.30 -13.19 3.01
CA THR A 102 -6.62 -14.63 3.07
C THR A 102 -7.83 -15.00 2.23
N GLN A 103 -8.81 -14.10 2.07
CA GLN A 103 -9.97 -14.32 1.19
C GLN A 103 -9.59 -14.23 -0.29
N THR A 104 -8.73 -13.26 -0.63
CA THR A 104 -8.17 -13.09 -1.99
C THR A 104 -7.40 -14.34 -2.41
N MET A 105 -6.43 -14.78 -1.60
CA MET A 105 -5.65 -15.99 -1.88
C MET A 105 -6.52 -17.25 -1.92
N ASP A 106 -7.54 -17.39 -1.04
CA ASP A 106 -8.46 -18.53 -1.10
C ASP A 106 -9.19 -18.61 -2.44
N THR A 107 -9.60 -17.47 -2.99
CA THR A 107 -10.26 -17.41 -4.30
C THR A 107 -9.30 -17.77 -5.42
N LEU A 108 -8.10 -17.17 -5.44
CA LEU A 108 -7.06 -17.49 -6.43
C LEU A 108 -6.70 -18.99 -6.40
N PHE A 109 -6.48 -19.56 -5.23
CA PHE A 109 -6.12 -20.98 -5.09
C PHE A 109 -7.25 -21.94 -5.47
N LYS A 110 -8.51 -21.54 -5.26
CA LYS A 110 -9.66 -22.31 -5.74
C LYS A 110 -9.75 -22.27 -7.26
N CYS A 111 -9.57 -21.10 -7.86
CA CYS A 111 -9.73 -20.89 -9.30
C CYS A 111 -8.54 -21.34 -10.14
N ASP A 112 -7.35 -21.45 -9.54
CA ASP A 112 -6.15 -21.87 -10.26
C ASP A 112 -6.30 -23.26 -10.91
N LYS A 113 -5.98 -23.32 -12.21
CA LYS A 113 -6.11 -24.52 -13.06
C LYS A 113 -5.22 -25.69 -12.62
N ARG A 114 -4.14 -25.46 -11.85
CA ARG A 114 -3.18 -26.50 -11.46
C ARG A 114 -3.55 -27.14 -10.13
N ILE A 115 -4.13 -26.36 -9.21
CA ILE A 115 -4.50 -26.84 -7.86
C ILE A 115 -6.02 -26.98 -7.66
N GLY A 116 -6.73 -25.89 -7.36
CA GLY A 116 -8.12 -25.92 -6.93
C GLY A 116 -9.07 -26.30 -8.05
N ASN A 117 -8.84 -25.78 -9.26
CA ASN A 117 -9.70 -25.98 -10.41
C ASN A 117 -9.20 -27.04 -11.41
N LYS A 118 -8.23 -27.87 -11.01
CA LYS A 118 -7.66 -28.95 -11.84
C LYS A 118 -8.70 -29.89 -12.46
N HIS A 119 -9.84 -30.07 -11.81
CA HIS A 119 -10.93 -30.94 -12.24
C HIS A 119 -12.24 -30.19 -12.49
N GLY A 120 -12.18 -28.88 -12.77
CA GLY A 120 -13.35 -28.05 -13.07
C GLY A 120 -14.28 -27.78 -11.88
N LYS A 121 -13.84 -28.09 -10.65
CA LYS A 121 -14.65 -27.93 -9.43
C LYS A 121 -15.13 -26.49 -9.21
N TYR A 122 -14.34 -25.51 -9.65
CA TYR A 122 -14.57 -24.10 -9.45
C TYR A 122 -14.79 -23.36 -10.78
N ASP A 123 -15.20 -24.04 -11.86
CA ASP A 123 -15.42 -23.42 -13.17
C ASP A 123 -16.43 -22.27 -13.10
N GLU A 124 -17.52 -22.42 -12.35
CA GLU A 124 -18.54 -21.37 -12.19
C GLU A 124 -18.02 -20.16 -11.41
N LEU A 125 -17.09 -20.36 -10.48
CA LEU A 125 -16.42 -19.26 -9.79
C LEU A 125 -15.38 -18.61 -10.70
N ASN A 126 -14.61 -19.41 -11.43
CA ASN A 126 -13.55 -18.95 -12.33
C ASN A 126 -14.12 -18.13 -13.50
N LYS A 127 -15.30 -18.49 -14.02
CA LYS A 127 -16.03 -17.70 -15.05
C LYS A 127 -16.42 -16.29 -14.59
N LYS A 128 -16.44 -16.04 -13.28
CA LYS A 128 -16.80 -14.77 -12.66
C LYS A 128 -15.58 -13.97 -12.20
N LEU A 129 -14.37 -14.46 -12.45
CA LEU A 129 -13.14 -13.84 -11.98
C LEU A 129 -12.51 -12.99 -13.08
N VAL A 130 -12.39 -11.69 -12.82
CA VAL A 130 -11.66 -10.72 -13.65
C VAL A 130 -10.34 -10.42 -12.95
N ILE A 131 -9.23 -10.58 -13.68
CA ILE A 131 -7.91 -10.19 -13.19
C ILE A 131 -7.74 -8.69 -13.41
N MET A 132 -7.27 -8.00 -12.39
CA MET A 132 -6.96 -6.58 -12.45
C MET A 132 -5.50 -6.42 -12.07
N ASP A 133 -4.77 -5.65 -12.86
CA ASP A 133 -3.47 -5.10 -12.48
C ASP A 133 -3.59 -4.43 -11.10
N GLU A 134 -2.61 -4.68 -10.25
CA GLU A 134 -2.63 -4.23 -8.86
C GLU A 134 -2.67 -2.72 -8.69
N ASN A 135 -2.14 -1.98 -9.67
CA ASN A 135 -2.10 -0.53 -9.67
C ASN A 135 -3.31 0.06 -10.41
N GLY A 136 -4.16 -0.81 -10.97
CA GLY A 136 -5.43 -0.47 -11.59
C GLY A 136 -6.47 -0.12 -10.53
N MET A 137 -7.30 0.87 -10.83
CA MET A 137 -8.36 1.23 -9.90
C MET A 137 -9.49 0.19 -9.90
N MET A 138 -9.77 -0.43 -8.75
CA MET A 138 -10.85 -1.41 -8.63
C MET A 138 -12.25 -0.78 -8.58
N VAL A 139 -12.39 0.55 -8.67
CA VAL A 139 -13.73 1.18 -8.67
C VAL A 139 -14.57 0.70 -9.85
N ILE A 140 -13.98 0.32 -10.99
CA ILE A 140 -14.76 -0.30 -12.09
C ILE A 140 -15.43 -1.62 -11.68
N ALA A 141 -14.94 -2.30 -10.64
CA ALA A 141 -15.58 -3.50 -10.11
C ALA A 141 -16.92 -3.22 -9.41
N THR A 142 -17.17 -1.97 -9.03
CA THR A 142 -18.33 -1.60 -8.20
C THR A 142 -19.66 -1.66 -8.95
N GLY A 143 -19.64 -1.60 -10.28
CA GLY A 143 -20.82 -1.81 -11.13
C GLY A 143 -21.07 -3.25 -11.54
N PHE A 144 -20.26 -4.22 -11.09
CA PHE A 144 -20.38 -5.63 -11.47
C PHE A 144 -20.55 -6.53 -10.24
N PRO A 145 -21.75 -6.56 -9.62
CA PRO A 145 -21.96 -7.22 -8.32
C PRO A 145 -21.78 -8.74 -8.34
N ASN A 146 -21.89 -9.37 -9.51
CA ASN A 146 -21.77 -10.82 -9.68
C ASN A 146 -20.34 -11.27 -9.99
N LEU A 147 -19.43 -10.35 -10.28
CA LEU A 147 -18.04 -10.64 -10.61
C LEU A 147 -17.14 -10.51 -9.38
N LYS A 148 -15.99 -11.17 -9.44
CA LYS A 148 -14.88 -11.04 -8.50
C LYS A 148 -13.71 -10.42 -9.23
N PHE A 149 -13.22 -9.31 -8.71
CA PHE A 149 -12.04 -8.62 -9.24
C PHE A 149 -10.90 -8.81 -8.25
N LEU A 150 -9.81 -9.41 -8.71
CA LEU A 150 -8.63 -9.71 -7.90
C LEU A 150 -7.36 -9.37 -8.69
N SER A 151 -6.32 -8.98 -7.97
CA SER A 151 -4.95 -8.95 -8.47
C SER A 151 -4.21 -10.18 -7.94
N LYS A 152 -3.40 -10.79 -8.81
CA LYS A 152 -2.51 -11.92 -8.49
C LYS A 152 -1.13 -11.42 -8.00
N GLU A 153 -0.76 -10.23 -8.44
CA GLU A 153 0.46 -9.48 -8.13
C GLU A 153 0.43 -9.01 -6.66
N VAL A 154 -0.73 -8.55 -6.16
CA VAL A 154 -0.90 -8.15 -4.75
C VAL A 154 -0.44 -9.25 -3.78
N PRO A 155 -0.95 -10.50 -3.85
CA PRO A 155 -0.52 -11.54 -2.93
C PRO A 155 0.86 -12.12 -3.25
N ALA A 156 1.23 -12.26 -4.53
CA ALA A 156 2.49 -12.92 -4.91
C ALA A 156 3.72 -12.02 -4.74
N ILE A 157 3.60 -10.74 -5.12
CA ILE A 157 4.72 -9.81 -5.21
C ILE A 157 4.65 -8.75 -4.11
N TYR A 158 3.63 -7.90 -4.09
CA TYR A 158 3.58 -6.72 -3.22
C TYR A 158 3.50 -7.08 -1.74
N THR A 159 2.61 -8.00 -1.40
CA THR A 159 2.48 -8.45 -0.01
C THR A 159 3.72 -9.26 0.36
N GLY A 160 4.22 -10.12 -0.54
CA GLY A 160 5.42 -10.92 -0.34
C GLY A 160 6.66 -10.07 -0.01
N SER A 161 6.89 -9.00 -0.78
CA SER A 161 7.99 -8.04 -0.57
C SER A 161 7.82 -7.23 0.71
N THR A 162 6.58 -6.96 1.11
CA THR A 162 6.22 -6.16 2.29
C THR A 162 6.40 -6.92 3.60
N ILE A 163 5.98 -8.19 3.65
CA ILE A 163 6.02 -9.00 4.87
C ILE A 163 7.38 -9.72 5.04
N ALA A 164 8.04 -10.06 3.93
CA ALA A 164 9.33 -10.72 3.91
C ALA A 164 10.34 -9.90 3.09
N GLN A 165 11.35 -9.40 3.77
CA GLN A 165 12.34 -8.48 3.19
C GLN A 165 13.03 -9.04 1.93
N ASP A 166 13.25 -10.34 1.88
CA ASP A 166 13.89 -11.09 0.78
C ASP A 166 12.88 -11.84 -0.09
N GLY A 167 11.59 -11.62 0.13
CA GLY A 167 10.52 -12.51 -0.33
C GLY A 167 10.36 -12.63 -1.83
N VAL A 168 10.83 -11.64 -2.59
CA VAL A 168 10.72 -11.59 -4.06
C VAL A 168 12.07 -11.57 -4.77
N LEU A 169 13.19 -11.72 -4.05
CA LEU A 169 14.54 -11.70 -4.64
C LEU A 169 14.70 -12.75 -5.75
N HIS A 170 14.15 -13.94 -5.54
CA HIS A 170 14.15 -15.01 -6.53
C HIS A 170 13.57 -14.55 -7.87
N TYR A 171 12.41 -13.89 -7.87
CA TYR A 171 11.78 -13.46 -9.12
C TYR A 171 12.57 -12.31 -9.78
N ILE A 172 13.16 -11.41 -8.99
CA ILE A 172 14.05 -10.38 -9.54
C ILE A 172 15.24 -11.03 -10.25
N GLU A 173 15.86 -12.05 -9.63
CA GLU A 173 16.95 -12.82 -10.21
C GLU A 173 16.51 -13.57 -11.47
N THR A 174 15.32 -14.20 -11.47
CA THR A 174 14.76 -14.87 -12.65
C THR A 174 14.60 -13.91 -13.84
N ALA A 175 14.10 -12.70 -13.60
CA ALA A 175 13.98 -11.69 -14.65
C ALA A 175 15.37 -11.24 -15.17
N GLU A 176 16.33 -11.01 -14.28
CA GLU A 176 17.70 -10.65 -14.65
C GLU A 176 18.40 -11.77 -15.45
N GLU A 177 18.21 -13.05 -15.08
CA GLU A 177 18.67 -14.22 -15.84
C GLU A 177 18.05 -14.28 -17.25
N PHE A 178 16.78 -13.89 -17.35
CA PHE A 178 16.06 -13.73 -18.62
C PHE A 178 16.49 -12.48 -19.43
N GLN A 179 17.62 -11.87 -19.07
CA GLN A 179 18.24 -10.71 -19.74
C GLN A 179 17.48 -9.39 -19.58
N ILE A 180 16.63 -9.28 -18.55
CA ILE A 180 16.08 -7.99 -18.15
C ILE A 180 17.18 -7.21 -17.43
N PRO A 181 17.46 -5.96 -17.86
CA PRO A 181 18.52 -5.17 -17.23
C PRO A 181 18.30 -4.94 -15.73
N GLY A 182 19.35 -5.10 -14.93
CA GLY A 182 19.29 -4.93 -13.47
C GLY A 182 19.10 -3.48 -13.00
N ASP A 183 19.04 -2.51 -13.90
CA ASP A 183 18.68 -1.11 -13.62
C ASP A 183 17.16 -0.85 -13.76
N VAL A 184 16.38 -1.85 -14.20
CA VAL A 184 14.92 -1.79 -14.16
C VAL A 184 14.43 -1.84 -12.70
N CYS A 185 13.32 -1.15 -12.44
CA CYS A 185 12.67 -1.14 -11.13
C CYS A 185 12.37 -2.59 -10.68
N PRO A 186 12.72 -2.98 -9.43
CA PRO A 186 12.60 -4.37 -9.00
C PRO A 186 11.15 -4.83 -8.81
N MET A 187 10.17 -3.93 -8.80
CA MET A 187 8.74 -4.26 -8.79
C MET A 187 8.30 -4.92 -10.11
N PRO A 188 8.38 -4.24 -11.27
CA PRO A 188 8.07 -4.90 -12.55
C PRO A 188 9.03 -6.05 -12.87
N CYS A 189 10.28 -6.03 -12.38
CA CYS A 189 11.14 -7.20 -12.51
C CYS A 189 10.63 -8.42 -11.71
N ALA A 190 10.12 -8.21 -10.49
CA ALA A 190 9.60 -9.31 -9.67
C ALA A 190 8.31 -9.87 -10.24
N GLU A 191 7.40 -9.01 -10.70
CA GLU A 191 6.17 -9.37 -11.42
C GLU A 191 6.51 -10.24 -12.65
N LEU A 192 7.38 -9.71 -13.50
CA LEU A 192 7.86 -10.41 -14.69
C LEU A 192 8.54 -11.74 -14.36
N GLY A 193 9.43 -11.75 -13.36
CA GLY A 193 10.11 -12.96 -12.93
C GLY A 193 9.14 -14.04 -12.46
N CYS A 194 8.08 -13.66 -11.77
CA CYS A 194 7.03 -14.59 -11.33
C CYS A 194 6.23 -15.15 -12.50
N ALA A 195 5.96 -14.33 -13.53
CA ALA A 195 5.37 -14.80 -14.78
C ALA A 195 6.30 -15.73 -15.57
N ILE A 196 7.60 -15.43 -15.65
CA ILE A 196 8.61 -16.27 -16.33
C ILE A 196 8.75 -17.63 -15.62
N ASP A 197 8.74 -17.64 -14.28
CA ASP A 197 8.82 -18.86 -13.46
C ASP A 197 7.49 -19.64 -13.41
N GLU A 198 6.46 -19.17 -14.13
CA GLU A 198 5.09 -19.69 -14.12
C GLU A 198 4.49 -19.78 -12.70
N ASP A 199 4.88 -18.92 -11.77
CA ASP A 199 4.52 -19.04 -10.34
C ASP A 199 3.29 -18.19 -9.95
N TYR A 200 2.64 -17.56 -10.93
CA TYR A 200 1.34 -16.92 -10.73
C TYR A 200 0.17 -17.91 -10.82
N PRO A 201 -0.90 -17.76 -10.01
CA PRO A 201 -2.14 -18.50 -10.21
C PRO A 201 -2.75 -18.28 -11.60
N ILE A 202 -3.08 -19.37 -12.30
CA ILE A 202 -3.68 -19.33 -13.64
C ILE A 202 -5.20 -19.40 -13.49
N CYS A 203 -5.86 -18.24 -13.52
CA CYS A 203 -7.29 -18.13 -13.27
C CYS A 203 -7.90 -16.88 -13.92
N GLY A 204 -9.22 -16.79 -13.92
CA GLY A 204 -9.97 -15.69 -14.51
C GLY A 204 -10.40 -15.91 -15.96
N VAL A 205 -11.17 -14.95 -16.49
CA VAL A 205 -11.70 -14.95 -17.86
C VAL A 205 -11.17 -13.83 -18.74
N CYS A 206 -10.75 -12.73 -18.13
CA CYS A 206 -10.08 -11.62 -18.79
C CYS A 206 -9.25 -10.83 -17.77
N ALA A 207 -8.31 -10.03 -18.28
CA ALA A 207 -7.45 -9.15 -17.50
C ALA A 207 -7.66 -7.68 -17.88
N VAL A 208 -7.58 -6.78 -16.90
CA VAL A 208 -7.56 -5.33 -17.14
C VAL A 208 -6.26 -4.75 -16.57
N HIS A 209 -5.46 -4.21 -17.47
CA HIS A 209 -4.16 -3.61 -17.23
C HIS A 209 -4.24 -2.10 -17.14
N CYS A 210 -3.20 -1.46 -16.62
CA CYS A 210 -3.13 0.00 -16.60
C CYS A 210 -1.72 0.54 -16.85
N ASN A 211 -1.61 1.87 -17.01
CA ASN A 211 -0.34 2.58 -17.05
C ASN A 211 -0.24 3.61 -15.91
N THR A 212 -0.97 3.37 -14.81
CA THR A 212 -1.09 4.35 -13.73
C THR A 212 0.23 4.51 -12.98
N THR A 213 1.09 3.50 -13.01
CA THR A 213 2.40 3.54 -12.35
C THR A 213 3.49 4.19 -13.20
N CYS A 214 4.00 3.48 -14.19
CA CYS A 214 5.07 3.94 -15.08
C CYS A 214 5.18 3.04 -16.32
N ASP A 215 6.04 3.41 -17.26
CA ASP A 215 6.31 2.62 -18.46
C ASP A 215 6.91 1.23 -18.14
N GLY A 216 7.59 1.08 -16.99
CA GLY A 216 8.12 -0.20 -16.54
C GLY A 216 7.01 -1.23 -16.27
N SER A 217 5.98 -0.83 -15.52
CA SER A 217 4.80 -1.66 -15.27
C SER A 217 4.03 -1.95 -16.55
N LEU A 218 3.81 -0.94 -17.39
CA LEU A 218 3.12 -1.12 -18.68
C LEU A 218 3.80 -2.15 -19.59
N MET A 219 5.13 -2.19 -19.60
CA MET A 219 5.90 -3.19 -20.34
C MET A 219 5.82 -4.58 -19.68
N GLY A 220 5.78 -4.65 -18.35
CA GLY A 220 5.56 -5.87 -17.59
C GLY A 220 4.23 -6.55 -17.96
N ASN A 221 3.16 -5.77 -18.04
CA ASN A 221 1.81 -6.26 -18.36
C ASN A 221 1.76 -7.03 -19.68
N GLN A 222 2.54 -6.64 -20.69
CA GLN A 222 2.59 -7.35 -21.99
C GLN A 222 3.20 -8.75 -21.90
N ILE A 223 4.04 -8.99 -20.90
CA ILE A 223 4.66 -10.30 -20.68
C ILE A 223 3.74 -11.14 -19.80
N GLU A 224 3.10 -10.53 -18.80
CA GLU A 224 2.04 -11.17 -18.02
C GLU A 224 0.89 -11.66 -18.90
N ASP A 225 0.48 -10.87 -19.91
CA ASP A 225 -0.52 -11.28 -20.90
C ASP A 225 -0.16 -12.58 -21.62
N ARG A 226 1.13 -12.79 -21.90
CA ARG A 226 1.60 -14.03 -22.54
C ARG A 226 1.57 -15.22 -21.59
N HIS A 227 1.83 -14.98 -20.30
CA HIS A 227 1.74 -16.02 -19.28
C HIS A 227 0.27 -16.43 -19.03
N ASP A 228 -0.62 -15.46 -18.92
CA ASP A 228 -2.01 -15.72 -18.54
C ASP A 228 -2.84 -16.33 -19.68
N ASP A 229 -2.51 -16.00 -20.92
CA ASP A 229 -3.28 -16.39 -22.13
C ASP A 229 -4.77 -16.04 -21.98
N LEU A 230 -5.03 -14.83 -21.48
CA LEU A 230 -6.36 -14.26 -21.31
C LEU A 230 -6.57 -13.09 -22.27
N PRO A 231 -7.82 -12.84 -22.72
CA PRO A 231 -8.17 -11.55 -23.29
C PRO A 231 -7.80 -10.46 -22.29
N SER A 232 -7.08 -9.43 -22.73
CA SER A 232 -6.69 -8.30 -21.90
C SER A 232 -7.12 -6.95 -22.50
N PHE A 233 -7.29 -5.95 -21.63
CA PHE A 233 -7.54 -4.56 -22.01
C PHE A 233 -6.68 -3.63 -21.16
N THR A 234 -6.00 -2.67 -21.78
CA THR A 234 -5.23 -1.66 -21.04
C THR A 234 -6.02 -0.37 -20.90
N MET A 235 -6.42 -0.04 -19.68
CA MET A 235 -7.03 1.23 -19.31
C MET A 235 -5.94 2.32 -19.21
N ALA A 236 -5.64 2.95 -20.34
CA ALA A 236 -4.53 3.88 -20.44
C ALA A 236 -4.93 5.28 -19.98
N ALA A 237 -4.37 5.73 -18.85
CA ALA A 237 -4.53 7.08 -18.35
C ALA A 237 -3.63 8.09 -19.11
N PRO A 238 -4.06 9.34 -19.32
CA PRO A 238 -3.34 10.38 -20.08
C PRO A 238 -2.21 11.01 -19.28
N MET A 239 -1.03 11.22 -19.88
CA MET A 239 0.19 11.63 -19.15
C MET A 239 0.09 13.00 -18.48
N ARG A 240 -0.53 14.00 -19.14
CA ARG A 240 -0.83 15.31 -18.55
C ARG A 240 -2.22 15.31 -17.92
N HIS A 241 -2.40 14.51 -16.88
CA HIS A 241 -3.71 14.23 -16.29
C HIS A 241 -4.42 15.44 -15.67
N GLN A 242 -3.69 16.50 -15.34
CA GLN A 242 -4.27 17.74 -14.79
C GLN A 242 -5.01 18.59 -15.84
N GLN A 243 -4.87 18.27 -17.13
CA GLN A 243 -5.56 19.04 -18.18
C GLN A 243 -7.04 18.65 -18.28
N LYS A 244 -7.95 19.59 -18.08
CA LYS A 244 -9.40 19.33 -18.19
C LYS A 244 -9.83 18.69 -19.51
N SER A 245 -9.12 18.97 -20.60
CA SER A 245 -9.40 18.41 -21.93
C SER A 245 -9.21 16.90 -22.03
N VAL A 246 -8.43 16.28 -21.13
CA VAL A 246 -8.17 14.83 -21.16
C VAL A 246 -9.19 14.01 -20.38
N LEU A 247 -10.11 14.66 -19.66
CA LEU A 247 -11.13 13.98 -18.86
C LEU A 247 -12.06 13.11 -19.71
N ALA A 248 -12.52 13.64 -20.85
CA ALA A 248 -13.37 12.88 -21.78
C ALA A 248 -12.68 11.61 -22.29
N TYR A 249 -11.37 11.69 -22.60
CA TYR A 249 -10.58 10.53 -22.99
C TYR A 249 -10.52 9.48 -21.87
N SER A 250 -10.25 9.88 -20.62
CA SER A 250 -10.22 8.91 -19.51
C SER A 250 -11.59 8.31 -19.22
N ARG A 251 -12.67 9.09 -19.35
CA ARG A 251 -14.05 8.59 -19.31
C ARG A 251 -14.26 7.51 -20.38
N ASP A 252 -13.86 7.77 -21.61
CA ASP A 252 -13.99 6.80 -22.70
C ASP A 252 -13.20 5.51 -22.41
N GLN A 253 -12.02 5.60 -21.79
CA GLN A 253 -11.26 4.42 -21.34
C GLN A 253 -12.02 3.59 -20.30
N ILE A 254 -12.72 4.23 -19.36
CA ILE A 254 -13.57 3.54 -18.39
C ILE A 254 -14.73 2.83 -19.10
N VAL A 255 -15.39 3.50 -20.03
CA VAL A 255 -16.50 2.91 -20.80
C VAL A 255 -16.04 1.71 -21.62
N GLU A 256 -14.89 1.80 -22.27
CA GLU A 256 -14.32 0.69 -23.03
C GLU A 256 -13.91 -0.48 -22.12
N ALA A 257 -13.36 -0.21 -20.93
CA ALA A 257 -13.08 -1.25 -19.93
C ALA A 257 -14.36 -1.98 -19.49
N ILE A 258 -15.45 -1.23 -19.24
CA ILE A 258 -16.77 -1.79 -18.92
C ILE A 258 -17.24 -2.69 -20.06
N HIS A 259 -17.28 -2.19 -21.29
CA HIS A 259 -17.70 -2.98 -22.46
C HIS A 259 -16.85 -4.24 -22.69
N PHE A 260 -15.54 -4.14 -22.45
CA PHE A 260 -14.62 -5.27 -22.52
C PHE A 260 -14.99 -6.35 -21.50
N ILE A 261 -15.24 -5.97 -20.24
CA ILE A 261 -15.68 -6.89 -19.18
C ILE A 261 -17.03 -7.52 -19.56
N GLU A 262 -18.00 -6.72 -20.01
CA GLU A 262 -19.31 -7.25 -20.42
C GLU A 262 -19.21 -8.28 -21.55
N LYS A 263 -18.34 -8.01 -22.54
CA LYS A 263 -18.12 -8.90 -23.68
C LYS A 263 -17.55 -10.25 -23.27
N HIS A 264 -16.62 -10.28 -22.32
CA HIS A 264 -15.89 -11.49 -21.94
C HIS A 264 -16.55 -12.27 -20.79
N THR A 265 -17.36 -11.60 -19.97
CA THR A 265 -18.06 -12.24 -18.83
C THR A 265 -19.54 -12.50 -19.10
N GLY A 266 -20.17 -11.74 -19.99
CA GLY A 266 -21.63 -11.73 -20.19
C GLY A 266 -22.42 -10.99 -19.12
N GLU A 267 -21.80 -10.56 -18.02
CA GLU A 267 -22.43 -9.72 -16.99
C GLU A 267 -22.57 -8.28 -17.49
N LYS A 268 -23.61 -7.58 -17.03
CA LYS A 268 -23.88 -6.18 -17.41
C LYS A 268 -23.61 -5.23 -16.27
N TRP A 269 -23.22 -4.01 -16.62
CA TRP A 269 -23.06 -2.94 -15.64
C TRP A 269 -24.39 -2.66 -14.92
N ASP A 270 -24.34 -2.70 -13.58
CA ASP A 270 -25.47 -2.47 -12.69
C ASP A 270 -25.27 -1.13 -11.97
N TRP A 271 -26.08 -0.14 -12.39
CA TRP A 271 -26.09 1.20 -11.81
C TRP A 271 -26.58 1.24 -10.36
N ASP A 272 -27.46 0.32 -9.95
CA ASP A 272 -27.91 0.25 -8.56
C ASP A 272 -26.80 -0.30 -7.66
N ALA A 273 -26.05 -1.31 -8.15
CA ALA A 273 -24.87 -1.83 -7.46
C ALA A 273 -23.78 -0.77 -7.35
N PHE A 274 -23.51 -0.07 -8.46
CA PHE A 274 -22.60 1.07 -8.49
C PHE A 274 -22.99 2.12 -7.45
N ALA A 275 -24.24 2.58 -7.45
CA ALA A 275 -24.70 3.61 -6.52
C ALA A 275 -24.63 3.18 -5.05
N ARG A 276 -24.93 1.91 -4.73
CA ARG A 276 -24.75 1.37 -3.37
C ARG A 276 -23.29 1.42 -2.94
N ASN A 277 -22.37 0.99 -3.79
CA ASN A 277 -20.94 0.97 -3.49
C ASN A 277 -20.35 2.39 -3.41
N MET A 278 -20.78 3.32 -4.26
CA MET A 278 -20.32 4.72 -4.23
C MET A 278 -20.79 5.48 -3.00
N LYS A 279 -21.97 5.16 -2.45
CA LYS A 279 -22.38 5.68 -1.14
C LYS A 279 -21.41 5.27 -0.03
N THR A 280 -20.99 4.01 -0.03
CA THR A 280 -19.96 3.51 0.89
C THR A 280 -18.65 4.25 0.65
N TYR A 281 -18.13 4.22 -0.58
CA TYR A 281 -16.83 4.79 -0.92
C TYR A 281 -16.72 6.30 -0.63
N ASN A 282 -17.76 7.08 -0.96
CA ASN A 282 -17.81 8.50 -0.63
C ASN A 282 -17.82 8.75 0.88
N ALA A 283 -18.49 7.90 1.66
CA ALA A 283 -18.48 8.00 3.12
C ALA A 283 -17.09 7.67 3.69
N GLN A 284 -16.38 6.67 3.13
CA GLN A 284 -15.00 6.35 3.52
C GLN A 284 -14.05 7.52 3.22
N ASN A 285 -14.15 8.11 2.03
CA ASN A 285 -13.34 9.28 1.66
C ASN A 285 -13.61 10.49 2.57
N ALA A 286 -14.85 10.70 3.02
CA ALA A 286 -15.17 11.74 3.99
C ALA A 286 -14.49 11.50 5.35
N LEU A 287 -14.49 10.26 5.85
CA LEU A 287 -13.81 9.89 7.10
C LEU A 287 -12.29 10.03 6.98
N PHE A 288 -11.71 9.61 5.86
CA PHE A 288 -10.28 9.81 5.59
C PHE A 288 -9.90 11.30 5.62
N GLN A 289 -10.73 12.18 5.06
CA GLN A 289 -10.52 13.63 5.15
C GLN A 289 -10.54 14.13 6.59
N GLU A 290 -11.42 13.60 7.46
CA GLU A 290 -11.38 13.94 8.89
C GLU A 290 -10.06 13.52 9.56
N TRP A 291 -9.46 12.41 9.15
CA TRP A 291 -8.14 11.99 9.65
C TRP A 291 -7.05 12.96 9.23
N MET A 292 -7.08 13.38 7.96
CA MET A 292 -6.14 14.35 7.42
C MET A 292 -6.25 15.71 8.11
N GLU A 293 -7.47 16.19 8.40
CA GLU A 293 -7.68 17.43 9.15
C GLU A 293 -7.12 17.35 10.58
N MET A 294 -7.29 16.22 11.28
CA MET A 294 -6.62 16.02 12.58
C MET A 294 -5.10 16.05 12.44
N ASN A 295 -4.56 15.48 11.36
CA ASN A 295 -3.12 15.43 11.12
C ASN A 295 -2.48 16.78 10.82
N LYS A 296 -3.23 17.77 10.33
CA LYS A 296 -2.75 19.16 10.13
C LYS A 296 -2.48 19.91 11.45
N THR A 297 -2.94 19.38 12.57
CA THR A 297 -2.79 19.99 13.91
C THR A 297 -1.61 19.42 14.70
N ASP A 298 -1.32 20.01 15.87
CA ASP A 298 -0.29 19.53 16.80
C ASP A 298 -0.50 18.10 17.35
N TYR A 299 -1.70 17.53 17.19
CA TYR A 299 -2.06 16.23 17.75
C TYR A 299 -2.52 15.26 16.65
N PRO A 300 -1.65 14.88 15.70
CA PRO A 300 -2.02 13.97 14.63
C PRO A 300 -2.34 12.56 15.18
N GLN A 301 -3.28 11.84 14.54
CA GLN A 301 -3.88 10.62 15.11
C GLN A 301 -3.83 9.37 14.23
N VAL A 302 -3.83 9.49 12.92
CA VAL A 302 -3.66 8.32 12.03
C VAL A 302 -2.46 8.66 11.18
N VAL A 303 -1.28 8.10 11.48
CA VAL A 303 0.01 8.56 10.93
C VAL A 303 0.93 7.39 10.59
N ASN A 304 2.07 7.67 9.97
CA ASN A 304 3.05 6.68 9.53
C ASN A 304 2.40 5.66 8.58
N ASN A 305 2.89 4.42 8.60
CA ASN A 305 2.46 3.38 7.66
C ASN A 305 1.02 2.91 7.85
N ASN A 306 0.40 3.29 8.97
CA ASN A 306 -0.99 2.99 9.28
C ASN A 306 -1.91 3.64 8.25
N VAL A 307 -1.69 4.93 7.95
CA VAL A 307 -2.38 5.63 6.85
C VAL A 307 -2.07 4.94 5.53
N MET A 308 -0.77 4.76 5.26
CA MET A 308 -0.24 4.25 3.99
C MET A 308 -0.85 2.93 3.56
N LEU A 309 -0.61 1.87 4.32
CA LEU A 309 -0.92 0.49 3.89
C LEU A 309 -2.42 0.21 3.96
N TYR A 310 -3.10 0.84 4.92
CA TYR A 310 -4.53 0.72 5.01
C TYR A 310 -5.24 1.47 3.89
N ARG A 311 -4.77 2.67 3.54
CA ARG A 311 -5.33 3.44 2.42
C ARG A 311 -5.12 2.71 1.10
N ASP A 312 -3.96 2.10 0.86
CA ASP A 312 -3.75 1.27 -0.34
C ASP A 312 -4.79 0.13 -0.43
N ALA A 313 -5.03 -0.58 0.68
CA ALA A 313 -6.03 -1.65 0.72
C ALA A 313 -7.46 -1.12 0.52
N GLU A 314 -7.87 -0.11 1.28
CA GLU A 314 -9.23 0.42 1.28
C GLU A 314 -9.56 1.15 -0.04
N TYR A 315 -8.71 2.07 -0.47
CA TYR A 315 -8.94 2.95 -1.62
C TYR A 315 -8.88 2.20 -2.94
N MET A 316 -7.79 1.47 -3.16
CA MET A 316 -7.46 0.86 -4.45
C MET A 316 -7.99 -0.55 -4.56
N VAL A 317 -7.86 -1.39 -3.53
CA VAL A 317 -8.25 -2.80 -3.62
C VAL A 317 -9.73 -2.99 -3.33
N ILE A 318 -10.26 -2.44 -2.22
CA ILE A 318 -11.65 -2.63 -1.83
C ILE A 318 -12.59 -1.72 -2.61
N SER A 319 -12.28 -0.42 -2.68
CA SER A 319 -13.04 0.60 -3.41
C SER A 319 -14.55 0.63 -3.05
N GLY A 320 -14.88 0.54 -1.76
CA GLY A 320 -16.26 0.58 -1.25
C GLY A 320 -17.11 -0.69 -1.46
N ARG A 321 -16.54 -1.76 -2.04
CA ARG A 321 -17.25 -3.03 -2.31
C ARG A 321 -17.50 -3.87 -1.06
N ASP A 322 -16.67 -3.72 -0.04
CA ASP A 322 -16.82 -4.41 1.23
C ASP A 322 -17.28 -3.41 2.32
N PRO A 323 -18.55 -3.47 2.76
CA PRO A 323 -19.07 -2.54 3.77
C PRO A 323 -18.41 -2.71 5.14
N SER A 324 -17.66 -3.79 5.39
CA SER A 324 -16.88 -3.93 6.63
C SER A 324 -15.78 -2.88 6.73
N PHE A 325 -15.20 -2.43 5.61
CA PHE A 325 -14.18 -1.38 5.60
C PHE A 325 -14.75 -0.03 6.05
N LEU A 326 -15.97 0.34 5.62
CA LEU A 326 -16.62 1.55 6.15
C LEU A 326 -16.84 1.46 7.67
N LYS A 327 -17.15 0.27 8.19
CA LYS A 327 -17.26 0.07 9.64
C LYS A 327 -15.91 0.24 10.33
N PHE A 328 -14.84 -0.31 9.76
CA PHE A 328 -13.48 -0.12 10.26
C PHE A 328 -13.07 1.36 10.24
N ASP A 329 -13.38 2.09 9.16
CA ASP A 329 -13.14 3.52 9.04
C ASP A 329 -13.85 4.31 10.15
N GLN A 330 -15.10 3.96 10.45
CA GLN A 330 -15.87 4.57 11.54
C GLN A 330 -15.23 4.28 12.90
N GLU A 331 -14.83 3.03 13.16
CA GLU A 331 -14.16 2.64 14.41
C GLU A 331 -12.79 3.34 14.57
N ILE A 332 -12.01 3.44 13.49
CA ILE A 332 -10.73 4.19 13.44
C ILE A 332 -10.98 5.66 13.72
N THR A 333 -11.98 6.26 13.08
CA THR A 333 -12.35 7.68 13.25
C THR A 333 -12.73 7.98 14.70
N ASP A 334 -13.53 7.13 15.33
CA ASP A 334 -13.94 7.29 16.72
C ASP A 334 -12.74 7.22 17.68
N LEU A 335 -11.82 6.28 17.45
CA LEU A 335 -10.57 6.16 18.21
C LEU A 335 -9.67 7.39 18.00
N ALA A 336 -9.54 7.85 16.76
CA ALA A 336 -8.74 9.01 16.40
C ALA A 336 -9.32 10.28 17.04
N LYS A 337 -10.63 10.54 16.93
CA LYS A 337 -11.31 11.66 17.60
C LYS A 337 -11.12 11.64 19.11
N LYS A 338 -11.17 10.46 19.72
CA LYS A 338 -10.91 10.29 21.15
C LYS A 338 -9.46 10.64 21.50
N GLY A 339 -8.48 10.10 20.75
CA GLY A 339 -7.06 10.41 20.93
C GLY A 339 -6.77 11.90 20.75
N TYR A 340 -7.40 12.52 19.75
CA TYR A 340 -7.33 13.94 19.45
C TYR A 340 -7.84 14.80 20.62
N LYS A 341 -9.05 14.51 21.11
CA LYS A 341 -9.66 15.21 22.25
C LYS A 341 -8.80 15.13 23.51
N GLU A 342 -8.15 13.99 23.72
CA GLU A 342 -7.26 13.75 24.85
C GLU A 342 -5.82 14.21 24.59
N LYS A 343 -5.54 14.84 23.43
CA LYS A 343 -4.23 15.36 23.04
C LYS A 343 -3.12 14.30 23.09
N ARG A 344 -3.46 13.06 22.74
CA ARG A 344 -2.50 11.95 22.72
C ARG A 344 -1.57 12.08 21.52
N LEU A 345 -0.28 11.90 21.76
CA LEU A 345 0.74 11.90 20.71
C LEU A 345 0.87 10.50 20.08
N PRO A 346 1.20 10.41 18.77
CA PRO A 346 1.34 9.14 18.08
C PRO A 346 2.58 8.35 18.51
N CYS A 347 3.62 9.04 19.00
CA CYS A 347 4.85 8.46 19.53
C CYS A 347 5.19 9.07 20.89
N LYS A 348 6.38 8.75 21.41
CA LYS A 348 6.82 9.24 22.74
C LYS A 348 6.98 10.75 22.76
N GLU A 349 7.55 11.31 21.70
CA GLU A 349 7.88 12.73 21.54
C GLU A 349 7.84 13.04 20.04
N VAL A 350 7.08 14.07 19.66
CA VAL A 350 7.04 14.56 18.28
C VAL A 350 8.01 15.74 18.19
N ARG A 351 9.14 15.53 17.51
CA ARG A 351 10.16 16.56 17.27
C ARG A 351 10.00 17.20 15.90
N HIS A 352 9.74 16.37 14.90
CA HIS A 352 9.57 16.78 13.52
C HIS A 352 8.29 16.21 12.95
N ARG A 353 7.64 17.03 12.14
CA ARG A 353 6.46 16.73 11.35
C ARG A 353 6.91 16.54 9.92
N ALA A 354 6.88 15.30 9.45
CA ALA A 354 7.38 14.95 8.13
C ALA A 354 6.25 14.59 7.17
N LEU A 355 6.45 14.93 5.90
CA LEU A 355 5.81 14.24 4.79
C LEU A 355 6.80 13.23 4.19
N VAL A 356 6.30 12.08 3.76
CA VAL A 356 7.07 11.12 2.99
C VAL A 356 6.78 11.35 1.52
N TRP A 357 7.82 11.51 0.71
CA TRP A 357 7.68 11.78 -0.71
C TRP A 357 8.53 10.83 -1.54
N GLY A 358 7.94 10.23 -2.57
CA GLY A 358 8.50 9.11 -3.33
C GLY A 358 7.85 7.76 -2.98
N VAL A 359 8.20 6.73 -3.76
CA VAL A 359 7.63 5.38 -3.61
C VAL A 359 8.28 4.67 -2.42
N HIS A 360 7.52 3.94 -1.62
CA HIS A 360 8.01 3.33 -0.39
C HIS A 360 9.04 2.21 -0.60
N ALA A 361 9.99 2.06 0.33
CA ALA A 361 10.80 0.85 0.45
C ALA A 361 9.95 -0.32 0.96
N GLN A 362 9.30 -1.06 0.06
CA GLN A 362 8.43 -2.19 0.40
C GLN A 362 9.14 -3.24 1.27
N TYR A 363 10.42 -3.55 1.02
CA TYR A 363 11.17 -4.49 1.88
C TYR A 363 11.36 -4.00 3.33
N TYR A 364 11.10 -2.71 3.60
CA TYR A 364 11.19 -2.10 4.91
C TYR A 364 10.05 -1.12 5.20
N THR A 365 8.81 -1.58 5.03
CA THR A 365 7.61 -0.79 5.34
C THR A 365 7.66 -0.16 6.73
N ALA A 366 8.06 -0.88 7.80
CA ALA A 366 8.18 -0.35 9.17
C ALA A 366 9.23 0.77 9.41
N PHE A 367 9.79 1.38 8.36
CA PHE A 367 10.74 2.50 8.46
C PHE A 367 10.14 3.73 9.16
N ASN A 368 8.92 4.15 8.79
CA ASN A 368 8.27 5.30 9.40
C ASN A 368 8.03 5.11 10.91
N GLN A 369 7.74 3.88 11.34
CA GLN A 369 7.65 3.56 12.76
C GLN A 369 9.01 3.68 13.47
N TRP A 370 10.10 3.27 12.81
CA TRP A 370 11.45 3.48 13.33
C TRP A 370 11.82 4.97 13.42
N LEU A 371 11.45 5.79 12.44
CA LEU A 371 11.65 7.25 12.47
C LEU A 371 11.01 7.87 13.71
N SER A 372 9.74 7.53 13.98
CA SER A 372 9.01 8.03 15.14
C SER A 372 9.61 7.55 16.47
N ASN A 373 10.04 6.28 16.55
CA ASN A 373 10.59 5.71 17.77
C ASN A 373 12.02 6.19 18.07
N CYS A 374 12.86 6.32 17.04
CA CYS A 374 14.28 6.65 17.17
C CYS A 374 14.52 8.15 17.27
N TRP A 375 13.82 8.94 16.45
CA TRP A 375 14.11 10.36 16.25
C TRP A 375 12.93 11.29 16.54
N GLY A 376 11.73 10.75 16.80
CA GLY A 376 10.54 11.59 17.00
C GLY A 376 10.06 12.27 15.72
N ILE A 377 10.45 11.75 14.56
CA ILE A 377 9.98 12.19 13.26
C ILE A 377 8.66 11.44 12.98
N VAL A 378 7.56 12.17 12.91
CA VAL A 378 6.24 11.62 12.62
C VAL A 378 5.87 11.90 11.17
N CYS A 379 5.62 10.84 10.40
CA CYS A 379 5.18 10.95 9.02
C CYS A 379 3.67 11.16 9.00
N LEU A 380 3.21 12.37 8.65
CA LEU A 380 1.80 12.75 8.76
C LEU A 380 0.94 12.14 7.65
N CYS A 381 1.51 12.04 6.46
CA CYS A 381 0.95 11.41 5.27
C CYS A 381 2.12 11.15 4.31
N ASP A 382 1.86 10.35 3.29
CA ASP A 382 2.81 10.03 2.24
C ASP A 382 2.23 10.36 0.86
N MET A 383 3.12 10.49 -0.12
CA MET A 383 2.78 10.75 -1.53
C MET A 383 1.69 9.80 -2.04
N LEU A 384 1.76 8.51 -1.74
CA LEU A 384 0.81 7.51 -2.25
C LEU A 384 -0.57 7.68 -1.61
N SER A 385 -0.61 8.06 -0.33
CA SER A 385 -1.85 8.29 0.43
C SER A 385 -2.57 9.59 0.09
N PHE A 386 -1.90 10.57 -0.54
CA PHE A 386 -2.51 11.82 -1.02
C PHE A 386 -3.41 11.58 -2.25
N THR A 387 -4.48 10.83 -2.03
CA THR A 387 -5.42 10.32 -3.04
C THR A 387 -6.57 11.29 -3.31
N LEU A 388 -7.20 11.14 -4.48
CA LEU A 388 -8.42 11.88 -4.80
C LEU A 388 -9.56 11.47 -3.87
N THR A 389 -10.20 12.44 -3.24
CA THR A 389 -11.29 12.22 -2.27
C THR A 389 -12.59 12.93 -2.68
N LYS A 390 -12.62 13.50 -3.89
CA LYS A 390 -13.79 14.11 -4.47
C LYS A 390 -14.93 13.08 -4.52
N PRO A 391 -16.11 13.36 -3.93
CA PRO A 391 -17.23 12.42 -4.00
C PRO A 391 -17.59 12.08 -5.45
N ILE A 392 -17.77 10.80 -5.74
CA ILE A 392 -18.24 10.31 -7.03
C ILE A 392 -19.76 10.52 -7.11
N ASN A 393 -20.23 11.19 -8.16
CA ASN A 393 -21.64 11.28 -8.47
C ASN A 393 -22.16 9.88 -8.84
N TYR A 394 -23.25 9.45 -8.20
CA TYR A 394 -23.90 8.17 -8.47
C TYR A 394 -25.37 8.29 -8.88
N GLU A 395 -25.84 9.52 -9.11
CA GLU A 395 -27.20 9.81 -9.57
C GLU A 395 -27.22 10.18 -11.06
N ASP A 396 -26.23 10.93 -11.52
CA ASP A 396 -26.01 11.24 -12.94
C ASP A 396 -24.95 10.29 -13.51
N HIS A 397 -25.38 9.39 -14.41
CA HIS A 397 -24.53 8.36 -14.99
C HIS A 397 -23.38 8.93 -15.85
N GLU A 398 -23.58 10.05 -16.55
CA GLU A 398 -22.50 10.64 -17.34
C GLU A 398 -21.47 11.30 -16.42
N GLN A 399 -21.95 12.02 -15.40
CA GLN A 399 -21.04 12.59 -14.39
C GLN A 399 -20.31 11.49 -13.61
N ALA A 400 -20.97 10.36 -13.31
CA ALA A 400 -20.36 9.20 -12.68
C ALA A 400 -19.18 8.67 -13.49
N LEU A 401 -19.37 8.48 -14.80
CA LEU A 401 -18.30 7.99 -15.69
C LEU A 401 -17.15 9.00 -15.81
N LEU A 402 -17.45 10.31 -15.83
CA LEU A 402 -16.43 11.36 -15.78
C LEU A 402 -15.65 11.31 -14.46
N ASP A 403 -16.33 11.14 -13.33
CA ASP A 403 -15.69 11.04 -12.02
C ASP A 403 -14.81 9.79 -11.94
N LEU A 404 -15.28 8.63 -12.43
CA LEU A 404 -14.44 7.43 -12.58
C LEU A 404 -13.22 7.67 -13.47
N GLY A 405 -13.42 8.42 -14.56
CA GLY A 405 -12.35 8.86 -15.43
C GLY A 405 -11.31 9.68 -14.66
N GLU A 406 -11.72 10.66 -13.87
CA GLU A 406 -10.85 11.49 -13.02
C GLU A 406 -10.08 10.66 -11.99
N TYR A 407 -10.76 9.72 -11.36
CA TYR A 407 -10.21 8.79 -10.39
C TYR A 407 -9.12 7.88 -10.99
N ASN A 408 -9.37 7.31 -12.18
CA ASN A 408 -8.36 6.53 -12.91
C ASN A 408 -7.11 7.37 -13.24
N MET A 409 -7.28 8.63 -13.61
CA MET A 409 -6.15 9.51 -13.93
C MET A 409 -5.33 9.94 -12.71
N ASN A 410 -5.96 9.97 -11.53
CA ASN A 410 -5.37 10.41 -10.25
C ASN A 410 -5.13 9.22 -9.29
N MET A 411 -4.78 8.06 -9.83
CA MET A 411 -4.41 6.89 -9.03
C MET A 411 -3.19 7.13 -8.13
N ILE A 412 -3.09 6.32 -7.07
CA ILE A 412 -2.16 6.43 -5.92
C ILE A 412 -0.72 6.84 -6.28
N MET A 413 -0.09 6.21 -7.27
CA MET A 413 1.25 6.59 -7.71
C MET A 413 1.25 7.72 -8.74
N ARG A 414 0.21 7.78 -9.59
CA ARG A 414 0.15 8.62 -10.78
C ARG A 414 0.03 10.10 -10.46
N ASN A 415 -0.90 10.40 -9.57
CA ASN A 415 -1.31 11.75 -9.16
C ASN A 415 -0.12 12.67 -8.88
N HIS A 416 0.97 12.14 -8.34
CA HIS A 416 2.16 12.93 -7.95
C HIS A 416 3.42 12.60 -8.76
N SER A 417 3.52 11.42 -9.39
CA SER A 417 4.74 11.04 -10.15
C SER A 417 4.69 11.39 -11.64
N ASN A 418 3.48 11.43 -12.23
CA ASN A 418 3.29 11.57 -13.67
C ASN A 418 2.32 12.72 -13.98
N GLY A 419 2.80 13.92 -14.21
CA GLY A 419 1.95 15.07 -14.53
C GLY A 419 2.71 16.37 -14.77
N GLY A 420 3.98 16.41 -14.38
CA GLY A 420 4.88 17.54 -14.56
C GLY A 420 5.39 18.06 -13.21
N TYR A 421 6.02 19.23 -13.28
CA TYR A 421 6.57 19.95 -12.13
C TYR A 421 5.50 20.26 -11.07
N GLU A 422 4.30 20.59 -11.53
CA GLU A 422 3.18 21.03 -10.71
C GLU A 422 2.78 19.96 -9.68
N VAL A 423 2.72 18.70 -10.11
CA VAL A 423 2.31 17.59 -9.23
C VAL A 423 3.49 16.96 -8.47
N GLY A 424 4.68 16.90 -9.09
CA GLY A 424 5.83 16.23 -8.48
C GLY A 424 6.63 17.10 -7.51
N VAL A 425 6.58 18.43 -7.68
CA VAL A 425 7.40 19.39 -6.91
C VAL A 425 6.53 20.43 -6.22
N GLU A 426 5.68 21.17 -6.95
CA GLU A 426 4.92 22.28 -6.35
C GLU A 426 3.93 21.78 -5.29
N GLN A 427 3.23 20.69 -5.58
CA GLN A 427 2.23 20.12 -4.68
C GLN A 427 2.81 19.60 -3.35
N LEU A 428 4.05 19.06 -3.36
CA LEU A 428 4.74 18.69 -2.11
C LEU A 428 4.80 19.89 -1.16
N TRP A 429 5.17 21.06 -1.67
CA TRP A 429 5.33 22.25 -0.83
C TRP A 429 3.99 22.80 -0.35
N GLN A 430 2.94 22.70 -1.15
CA GLN A 430 1.58 23.01 -0.72
C GLN A 430 1.18 22.11 0.46
N TYR A 431 1.44 20.81 0.37
CA TYR A 431 1.19 19.91 1.49
C TYR A 431 2.09 20.21 2.70
N CYS A 432 3.36 20.57 2.51
CA CYS A 432 4.21 20.97 3.63
C CYS A 432 3.62 22.18 4.38
N GLU A 433 3.08 23.16 3.67
CA GLU A 433 2.39 24.31 4.25
C GLU A 433 1.10 23.89 4.98
N GLU A 434 0.21 23.14 4.30
CA GLU A 434 -1.08 22.70 4.86
C GLU A 434 -0.93 21.84 6.11
N TYR A 435 0.09 20.98 6.15
CA TYR A 435 0.34 20.05 7.25
C TYR A 435 1.31 20.62 8.29
N HIS A 436 1.78 21.85 8.12
CA HIS A 436 2.82 22.45 8.97
C HIS A 436 4.02 21.49 9.14
N ALA A 437 4.50 20.93 8.03
CA ALA A 437 5.63 20.01 8.02
C ALA A 437 6.95 20.78 7.94
N ASP A 438 7.86 20.51 8.87
CA ASP A 438 9.21 21.08 8.91
C ASP A 438 10.25 20.19 8.23
N MET A 439 9.85 18.97 7.85
CA MET A 439 10.72 17.97 7.25
C MET A 439 10.03 17.24 6.09
N VAL A 440 10.83 16.82 5.11
CA VAL A 440 10.45 15.86 4.08
C VAL A 440 11.42 14.70 4.13
N ILE A 441 10.89 13.49 4.29
CA ILE A 441 11.64 12.26 4.10
C ILE A 441 11.47 11.84 2.64
N MET A 442 12.49 12.12 1.84
CA MET A 442 12.52 11.77 0.43
C MET A 442 12.92 10.30 0.29
N TYR A 443 11.96 9.46 -0.04
CA TYR A 443 12.18 8.07 -0.42
C TYR A 443 12.72 8.02 -1.85
N GLU A 444 14.03 7.93 -1.96
CA GLU A 444 14.71 7.90 -3.24
C GLU A 444 14.89 6.44 -3.70
N HIS A 445 13.92 5.97 -4.47
CA HIS A 445 14.06 4.68 -5.13
C HIS A 445 15.04 4.78 -6.30
N ILE A 446 16.18 4.09 -6.19
CA ILE A 446 17.26 4.13 -7.20
C ILE A 446 16.84 3.69 -8.62
N GLY A 447 15.74 2.95 -8.77
CA GLY A 447 15.19 2.51 -10.06
C GLY A 447 14.06 3.40 -10.58
N CYS A 448 13.61 4.39 -9.80
CA CYS A 448 12.53 5.29 -10.18
C CYS A 448 13.07 6.47 -11.00
N LYS A 449 12.80 6.48 -12.30
CA LYS A 449 13.23 7.57 -13.18
C LYS A 449 12.40 8.84 -13.00
N SER A 450 11.12 8.72 -12.64
CA SER A 450 10.22 9.88 -12.48
C SER A 450 10.67 10.78 -11.34
N MET A 451 10.87 10.22 -10.14
CA MET A 451 11.26 11.02 -8.96
C MET A 451 12.71 11.50 -9.02
N ALA A 452 13.62 10.67 -9.54
CA ALA A 452 15.02 11.08 -9.73
C ALA A 452 15.15 12.32 -10.63
N GLY A 453 14.24 12.50 -11.59
CA GLY A 453 14.18 13.68 -12.45
C GLY A 453 13.90 15.00 -11.72
N TYR A 454 13.32 14.96 -10.52
CA TYR A 454 12.99 16.15 -9.73
C TYR A 454 14.02 16.50 -8.66
N HIS A 455 15.07 15.69 -8.50
CA HIS A 455 16.03 15.78 -7.39
C HIS A 455 16.55 17.21 -7.14
N GLY A 456 17.15 17.84 -8.16
CA GLY A 456 17.71 19.19 -8.02
C GLY A 456 16.67 20.29 -7.77
N LEU A 457 15.46 20.14 -8.31
CA LEU A 457 14.37 21.11 -8.11
C LEU A 457 13.84 21.06 -6.69
N LEU A 458 13.70 19.85 -6.13
CA LEU A 458 13.27 19.65 -4.75
C LEU A 458 14.28 20.24 -3.76
N GLU A 459 15.58 20.03 -3.98
CA GLU A 459 16.62 20.60 -3.12
C GLU A 459 16.63 22.14 -3.14
N GLU A 460 16.48 22.74 -4.31
CA GLU A 460 16.45 24.20 -4.46
C GLU A 460 15.22 24.79 -3.74
N GLU A 461 14.04 24.22 -3.97
CA GLU A 461 12.78 24.72 -3.40
C GLU A 461 12.68 24.49 -1.89
N GLY A 462 13.18 23.36 -1.38
CA GLY A 462 13.24 23.11 0.06
C GLY A 462 14.17 24.06 0.79
N ARG A 463 15.35 24.38 0.20
CA ARG A 463 16.28 25.37 0.75
C ARG A 463 15.64 26.76 0.83
N LYS A 464 14.90 27.17 -0.21
CA LYS A 464 14.18 28.47 -0.23
C LYS A 464 13.14 28.57 0.89
N ARG A 465 12.49 27.45 1.23
CA ARG A 465 11.43 27.38 2.26
C ARG A 465 11.95 27.12 3.67
N GLY A 466 13.23 26.74 3.82
CA GLY A 466 13.80 26.36 5.11
C GLY A 466 13.26 25.01 5.64
N ILE A 467 12.75 24.16 4.76
CA ILE A 467 12.27 22.81 5.10
C ILE A 467 13.44 21.83 5.01
N HIS A 468 13.55 20.95 6.01
CA HIS A 468 14.59 19.94 6.04
C HIS A 468 14.29 18.78 5.08
N ILE A 469 15.12 18.56 4.07
CA ILE A 469 15.01 17.41 3.18
C ILE A 469 16.01 16.34 3.59
N VAL A 470 15.52 15.14 3.90
CA VAL A 470 16.34 13.97 4.20
C VAL A 470 16.18 12.95 3.08
N TRP A 471 17.20 12.82 2.24
CA TRP A 471 17.26 11.78 1.21
C TRP A 471 17.56 10.42 1.83
N VAL A 472 16.67 9.45 1.59
CA VAL A 472 16.79 8.07 2.06
C VAL A 472 16.80 7.16 0.84
N TYR A 473 17.97 6.63 0.50
CA TYR A 473 18.13 5.79 -0.68
C TYR A 473 17.66 4.36 -0.40
N HIS A 474 16.85 3.83 -1.33
CA HIS A 474 16.39 2.44 -1.26
C HIS A 474 16.17 1.82 -2.63
N ALA A 475 16.01 0.51 -2.67
CA ALA A 475 15.79 -0.24 -3.90
C ALA A 475 14.42 -0.95 -3.90
N LEU A 476 13.38 -0.26 -3.42
CA LEU A 476 11.97 -0.69 -3.41
C LEU A 476 11.73 -2.09 -2.82
N MET A 477 11.85 -3.16 -3.62
CA MET A 477 11.70 -4.57 -3.22
C MET A 477 13.04 -5.33 -3.06
N ASN A 478 14.17 -4.75 -3.47
CA ASN A 478 15.48 -5.41 -3.47
C ASN A 478 16.36 -4.91 -2.31
N PRO A 479 16.42 -5.60 -1.16
CA PRO A 479 17.23 -5.18 -0.03
C PRO A 479 18.75 -5.32 -0.23
N THR A 480 19.23 -5.94 -1.32
CA THR A 480 20.67 -6.15 -1.55
C THR A 480 21.34 -4.96 -2.23
N LYS A 481 20.56 -4.14 -2.94
CA LYS A 481 21.04 -2.91 -3.59
C LYS A 481 21.04 -1.70 -2.64
N ALA A 482 20.18 -1.72 -1.61
CA ALA A 482 20.20 -0.79 -0.49
C ALA A 482 19.55 -1.47 0.72
N THR A 483 20.25 -1.56 1.85
CA THR A 483 19.77 -2.30 3.02
C THR A 483 18.94 -1.41 3.95
N ARG A 484 18.22 -2.03 4.88
CA ARG A 484 17.57 -1.32 6.00
C ARG A 484 18.53 -0.49 6.82
N LYS A 485 19.77 -0.96 6.95
CA LYS A 485 20.81 -0.27 7.71
C LYS A 485 21.22 1.00 6.98
N ASP A 486 21.43 0.93 5.66
CA ASP A 486 21.81 2.08 4.84
C ASP A 486 20.76 3.19 4.92
N MET A 487 19.47 2.83 4.78
CA MET A 487 18.36 3.78 4.96
C MET A 487 18.37 4.47 6.34
N ARG A 488 18.63 3.72 7.41
CA ARG A 488 18.73 4.28 8.76
C ARG A 488 19.97 5.16 8.92
N GLU A 489 21.09 4.78 8.32
CA GLU A 489 22.33 5.55 8.34
C GLU A 489 22.20 6.90 7.66
N ASP A 490 21.44 6.99 6.56
CA ASP A 490 21.13 8.28 5.90
C ASP A 490 20.45 9.26 6.85
N VAL A 491 19.39 8.80 7.54
CA VAL A 491 18.69 9.61 8.54
C VAL A 491 19.57 9.90 9.75
N ASN A 492 20.21 8.88 10.32
CA ASN A 492 21.09 9.02 11.48
C ASN A 492 22.19 10.06 11.23
N ARG A 493 22.79 10.05 10.03
CA ARG A 493 23.83 11.01 9.62
C ARG A 493 23.26 12.42 9.53
N TYR A 494 22.09 12.59 8.93
CA TYR A 494 21.42 13.89 8.84
C TYR A 494 21.09 14.44 10.23
N MET A 495 20.40 13.65 11.07
CA MET A 495 19.97 14.07 12.41
C MET A 495 21.15 14.47 13.30
N LYS A 496 22.25 13.70 13.29
CA LYS A 496 23.43 13.99 14.12
C LYS A 496 24.29 15.13 13.59
N THR A 497 24.46 15.22 12.27
CA THR A 497 25.43 16.15 11.68
C THR A 497 24.81 17.50 11.38
N VAL A 498 23.61 17.49 10.80
CA VAL A 498 22.90 18.70 10.35
C VAL A 498 22.08 19.29 11.48
N LEU A 499 21.19 18.49 12.10
CA LEU A 499 20.32 18.98 13.17
C LEU A 499 20.96 18.93 14.56
N ARG A 500 22.05 18.15 14.71
CA ARG A 500 22.78 17.96 15.98
C ARG A 500 21.90 17.45 17.12
N GLU A 501 20.99 16.55 16.77
CA GLU A 501 20.10 15.91 17.73
C GLU A 501 20.65 14.58 18.26
N GLU A 502 20.23 14.24 19.48
CA GLU A 502 20.44 12.93 20.07
C GLU A 502 19.19 12.05 19.92
N PRO A 503 19.32 10.74 19.63
CA PRO A 503 18.18 9.85 19.43
C PRO A 503 17.33 9.71 20.71
N LEU A 504 16.01 9.61 20.56
CA LEU A 504 15.07 9.32 21.64
C LEU A 504 15.28 7.93 22.26
N ASP A 505 15.72 6.98 21.44
CA ASP A 505 16.18 5.66 21.87
C ASP A 505 17.54 5.33 21.20
N PRO A 506 18.67 5.56 21.90
CA PRO A 506 19.99 5.26 21.37
C PRO A 506 20.23 3.80 20.99
N SER A 507 19.37 2.87 21.44
CA SER A 507 19.50 1.45 21.06
C SER A 507 18.97 1.11 19.67
N LEU A 508 18.30 2.06 19.01
CA LEU A 508 17.74 1.91 17.65
C LEU A 508 18.65 2.45 16.54
N VAL A 509 19.74 3.13 16.90
CA VAL A 509 20.72 3.74 16.00
C VAL A 509 21.65 2.70 15.40
#